data_AF-U1GTX8-F1
#
_entry.id   AF-U1GTX8-F1
#
_cell.length_a   1.000
_cell.length_b   1.000
_cell.length_c   1.000
_cell.angle_alpha   90.00
_cell.angle_beta   90.00
_cell.angle_gamma   90.00
#
_symmetry.space_group_name_H-M   'P 1'
#
loop_
_entity.id
_entity.type
_entity.pdbx_description
1 polymer ?
#
loop_
_entity_poly.entity_id
_entity_poly.type
_entity_poly.pdbx_seq_one_letter_code
_entity_poly.pdbx_strand_id
1 'polypeptide(L)'
;MSAPPEKTLKTLSGNWKLNKSLSDDISPVLELQGVNTLLRKAISAASVHLRISQVSENEIHIAQTATAAGIPGTTEQYILDYQWRENNDPFFGQIKGRSRWIDRSEVDEEGLFGQAG
;
A
#
# COMPACT_ATOMS: atom_id res chain seq x y z
N MET A 1 3.89 -6.21 6.71
CA MET A 1 3.53 -5.24 7.78
C MET A 1 2.71 -5.98 8.82
N SER A 2 3.19 -6.15 10.05
CA SER A 2 2.40 -6.76 11.13
C SER A 2 1.64 -5.67 11.86
N ALA A 3 0.34 -5.87 12.10
CA ALA A 3 -0.47 -4.99 12.94
C ALA A 3 -0.73 -5.66 14.30
N PRO A 4 -0.86 -4.88 15.39
CA PRO A 4 -1.35 -5.40 16.66
C PRO A 4 -2.74 -6.05 16.52
N PRO A 5 -3.08 -7.09 17.31
CA PRO A 5 -4.34 -7.82 17.18
C PRO A 5 -5.61 -6.95 17.32
N GLU A 6 -5.52 -5.84 18.05
CA GLU A 6 -6.62 -4.89 18.26
C GLU A 6 -6.90 -4.00 17.04
N LYS A 7 -6.01 -3.98 16.03
CA LYS A 7 -6.16 -3.15 14.84
C LYS A 7 -7.04 -3.84 13.81
N THR A 8 -8.22 -3.27 13.60
CA THR A 8 -9.14 -3.64 12.52
C THR A 8 -8.97 -2.70 11.33
N LEU A 9 -9.49 -3.08 10.15
CA LEU A 9 -9.56 -2.21 8.97
C LEU A 9 -10.21 -0.85 9.26
N LYS A 10 -11.17 -0.78 10.19
CA LYS A 10 -11.86 0.46 10.60
C LYS A 10 -11.07 1.32 11.60
N THR A 11 -9.88 0.88 12.01
CA THR A 11 -9.06 1.51 13.06
C THR A 11 -7.57 1.61 12.68
N LEU A 12 -7.26 1.58 11.38
CA LEU A 12 -5.90 1.56 10.83
C LEU A 12 -5.16 2.89 10.92
N SER A 13 -5.82 3.98 11.32
CA SER A 13 -5.16 5.27 11.55
C SER A 13 -3.91 5.11 12.44
N GLY A 14 -2.79 5.65 11.97
CA GLY A 14 -1.50 5.52 12.65
C GLY A 14 -0.30 5.68 11.73
N ASN A 15 0.90 5.61 12.34
CA ASN A 15 2.17 5.55 11.64
C ASN A 15 2.70 4.12 11.69
N TRP A 16 3.12 3.62 10.54
CA TRP A 16 3.51 2.24 10.34
C TRP A 16 4.88 2.21 9.69
N LYS A 17 5.75 1.31 10.16
CA LYS A 17 7.07 1.08 9.59
C LYS A 17 7.15 -0.34 9.08
N LEU A 18 7.64 -0.52 7.86
CA LEU A 18 7.85 -1.84 7.29
C LEU A 18 8.90 -2.60 8.11
N ASN A 19 8.50 -3.75 8.66
CA ASN A 19 9.43 -4.68 9.29
C ASN A 19 10.04 -5.59 8.22
N LYS A 20 11.26 -5.26 7.79
CA LYS A 20 11.99 -5.99 6.75
C LYS A 20 12.34 -7.43 7.15
N SER A 21 12.53 -7.73 8.43
CA SER A 21 12.87 -9.10 8.85
C SER A 21 11.69 -10.05 8.75
N LEU A 22 10.47 -9.51 8.65
CA LEU A 22 9.21 -10.26 8.50
C LEU A 22 8.54 -9.98 7.14
N SER A 23 9.29 -9.49 6.16
CA SER A 23 8.77 -9.20 4.82
C SER A 23 9.66 -9.87 3.78
N ASP A 24 9.05 -10.38 2.72
CA ASP A 24 9.76 -10.92 1.57
C ASP A 24 10.41 -9.80 0.74
N ASP A 25 11.37 -10.18 -0.10
CA ASP A 25 11.99 -9.24 -1.05
C ASP A 25 10.96 -8.80 -2.11
N ILE A 26 10.76 -7.49 -2.22
CA ILE A 26 9.84 -6.88 -3.19
C ILE A 26 10.43 -6.79 -4.60
N SER A 27 11.76 -6.98 -4.74
CA SER A 27 12.47 -6.84 -6.00
C SER A 27 11.89 -7.68 -7.17
N PRO A 28 11.51 -8.97 -6.98
CA PRO A 28 10.94 -9.76 -8.06
C PRO A 28 9.60 -9.21 -8.58
N VAL A 29 8.76 -8.68 -7.70
CA VAL A 29 7.47 -8.07 -8.07
C VAL A 29 7.72 -6.78 -8.88
N LEU A 30 8.66 -5.94 -8.44
CA LEU A 30 9.02 -4.72 -9.16
C LEU A 30 9.65 -5.01 -10.53
N GLU A 31 10.40 -6.10 -10.65
CA GLU A 31 10.96 -6.55 -11.93
C GLU A 31 9.86 -6.94 -12.92
N LEU A 32 8.85 -7.68 -12.47
CA LEU A 32 7.67 -8.01 -13.28
C LEU A 32 6.92 -6.76 -13.75
N GLN A 33 6.95 -5.68 -12.95
CA GLN A 33 6.35 -4.38 -13.29
C GLN A 33 7.25 -3.49 -14.17
N GLY A 34 8.42 -3.98 -14.61
CA GLY A 34 9.32 -3.23 -15.49
C GLY A 34 10.17 -2.17 -14.79
N VAL A 35 10.21 -2.15 -13.45
CA VAL A 35 11.05 -1.22 -12.68
C VAL A 35 12.52 -1.59 -12.85
N ASN A 36 13.38 -0.64 -13.23
CA ASN A 36 14.80 -0.93 -13.50
C ASN A 36 15.58 -1.37 -12.25
N THR A 37 16.64 -2.16 -12.45
CA THR A 37 17.41 -2.80 -11.37
C THR A 37 18.00 -1.84 -10.35
N LEU A 38 18.40 -0.62 -10.75
CA LEU A 38 18.95 0.38 -9.84
C LEU A 38 17.87 0.85 -8.85
N LEU A 39 16.70 1.19 -9.37
CA LEU A 39 15.57 1.63 -8.55
C LEU A 39 15.06 0.49 -7.65
N ARG A 40 15.02 -0.75 -8.14
CA ARG A 40 14.69 -1.92 -7.31
C ARG A 40 15.62 -2.07 -6.11
N LYS A 41 16.94 -2.01 -6.33
CA LYS A 41 17.94 -2.07 -5.24
C LYS A 41 17.75 -0.93 -4.23
N ALA A 42 17.46 0.28 -4.70
CA ALA A 42 17.19 1.42 -3.82
C ALA A 42 15.94 1.19 -2.97
N ILE A 43 14.84 0.71 -3.56
CA ILE A 43 13.58 0.40 -2.86
C ILE A 43 13.81 -0.69 -1.81
N SER A 44 14.49 -1.78 -2.17
CA SER A 44 14.76 -2.90 -1.25
C SER A 44 15.67 -2.48 -0.08
N ALA A 45 16.55 -1.49 -0.28
CA ALA A 45 17.36 -0.90 0.78
C ALA A 45 16.60 0.15 1.63
N ALA A 46 15.55 0.78 1.11
CA ALA A 46 14.83 1.87 1.77
C ALA A 46 14.04 1.44 3.02
N SER A 47 14.01 2.27 4.07
CA SER A 47 13.02 2.09 5.13
C SER A 47 11.69 2.72 4.69
N VAL A 48 10.65 1.90 4.56
CA VAL A 48 9.31 2.34 4.16
C VAL A 48 8.47 2.66 5.39
N HIS A 49 7.82 3.82 5.37
CA HIS A 49 6.86 4.25 6.38
C HIS A 49 5.53 4.60 5.71
N LEU A 50 4.43 4.20 6.34
CA LEU A 50 3.09 4.62 5.98
C LEU A 50 2.49 5.46 7.10
N ARG A 51 1.83 6.56 6.74
CA ARG A 51 0.90 7.27 7.61
C ARG A 51 -0.50 7.10 7.06
N ILE A 52 -1.33 6.38 7.80
CA ILE A 52 -2.73 6.15 7.44
C ILE A 52 -3.60 7.11 8.25
N SER A 53 -4.51 7.81 7.57
CA SER A 53 -5.50 8.69 8.19
C SER A 53 -6.89 8.33 7.66
N GLN A 54 -7.76 7.82 8.53
CA GLN A 54 -9.17 7.59 8.21
C GLN A 54 -9.94 8.87 8.53
N VAL A 55 -10.16 9.71 7.50
CA VAL A 55 -10.77 11.03 7.64
C VAL A 55 -12.26 10.91 7.97
N SER A 56 -12.92 9.91 7.39
CA SER A 56 -14.29 9.52 7.67
C SER A 56 -14.48 8.01 7.44
N GLU A 57 -15.69 7.49 7.63
CA GLU A 57 -16.01 6.09 7.28
C GLU A 57 -15.78 5.76 5.80
N ASN A 58 -15.84 6.78 4.92
CA ASN A 58 -15.78 6.63 3.46
C ASN A 58 -14.53 7.26 2.83
N GLU A 59 -13.56 7.69 3.63
CA GLU A 59 -12.36 8.37 3.15
C GLU A 59 -11.11 7.98 3.94
N ILE A 60 -10.12 7.44 3.23
CA ILE A 60 -8.85 6.99 3.79
C ILE A 60 -7.71 7.64 3.01
N HIS A 61 -6.78 8.27 3.72
CA HIS A 61 -5.56 8.80 3.13
C HIS A 61 -4.38 7.93 3.56
N ILE A 62 -3.51 7.59 2.61
CA ILE A 62 -2.28 6.85 2.86
C ILE A 62 -1.12 7.69 2.30
N ALA A 63 -0.24 8.14 3.18
CA ALA A 63 1.01 8.77 2.79
C ALA A 63 2.16 7.77 2.98
N GLN A 64 2.84 7.43 1.90
CA GLN A 64 4.03 6.59 1.90
C GLN A 64 5.28 7.44 1.79
N THR A 65 6.27 7.14 2.62
CA THR A 65 7.61 7.70 2.53
C THR A 65 8.66 6.61 2.58
N ALA A 66 9.76 6.81 1.87
CA ALA A 66 10.89 5.90 1.83
C ALA A 66 12.17 6.68 2.12
N THR A 67 13.04 6.14 2.97
CA THR A 67 14.26 6.85 3.42
C THR A 67 15.46 6.68 2.48
N ALA A 68 15.30 6.06 1.30
CA ALA A 68 16.38 5.95 0.33
C ALA A 68 16.40 7.17 -0.59
N ALA A 69 17.59 7.68 -0.86
CA ALA A 69 17.81 8.85 -1.69
C ALA A 69 17.15 8.68 -3.07
N GLY A 70 16.37 9.68 -3.48
CA GLY A 70 15.74 9.73 -4.81
C GLY A 70 14.44 8.94 -4.96
N ILE A 71 13.93 8.30 -3.91
CA ILE A 71 12.61 7.65 -3.94
C ILE A 71 11.54 8.69 -3.54
N PRO A 72 10.67 9.14 -4.46
CA PRO A 72 9.60 10.06 -4.11
C PRO A 72 8.61 9.38 -3.16
N GLY A 73 8.14 10.12 -2.16
CA GLY A 73 6.97 9.71 -1.39
C GLY A 73 5.71 9.80 -2.26
N THR A 74 4.68 9.05 -1.89
CA THR A 74 3.37 9.09 -2.54
C THR A 74 2.30 9.41 -1.51
N THR A 75 1.26 10.11 -1.93
CA THR A 75 0.04 10.27 -1.14
C THR A 75 -1.13 9.81 -1.98
N GLU A 76 -1.89 8.87 -1.43
CA GLU A 76 -3.09 8.34 -2.07
C GLU A 76 -4.32 8.69 -1.24
N GLN A 77 -5.39 9.05 -1.92
CA GLN A 77 -6.68 9.34 -1.33
C GLN A 77 -7.70 8.34 -1.85
N TYR A 78 -8.23 7.53 -0.94
CA TYR A 78 -9.22 6.50 -1.23
C TYR A 78 -10.59 7.00 -0.78
N ILE A 79 -11.41 7.38 -1.77
CA ILE A 79 -12.83 7.64 -1.56
C ILE A 79 -13.59 6.33 -1.82
N LEU A 80 -14.35 5.88 -0.84
CA LEU A 80 -14.91 4.53 -0.80
C LEU A 80 -16.29 4.44 -1.46
N ASP A 81 -16.49 5.15 -2.57
CA ASP A 81 -17.74 5.24 -3.34
C ASP A 81 -17.73 4.38 -4.62
N TYR A 82 -16.68 3.60 -4.82
CA TYR A 82 -16.45 2.74 -5.97
C TYR A 82 -16.42 3.45 -7.33
N GLN A 83 -16.17 4.76 -7.36
CA GLN A 83 -16.00 5.52 -8.60
C GLN A 83 -14.56 5.48 -9.09
N TRP A 84 -14.38 5.36 -10.41
CA TRP A 84 -13.07 5.39 -11.05
C TRP A 84 -12.45 6.78 -10.97
N ARG A 85 -11.19 6.83 -10.54
CA ARG A 85 -10.38 8.05 -10.48
C ARG A 85 -9.03 7.81 -11.10
N GLU A 86 -8.53 8.81 -11.80
CA GLU A 86 -7.21 8.80 -12.41
C GLU A 86 -6.21 9.47 -11.47
N ASN A 87 -4.99 8.92 -11.42
CA ASN A 87 -3.88 9.49 -10.68
C ASN A 87 -2.60 9.33 -11.49
N ASN A 88 -1.64 10.23 -11.30
CA ASN A 88 -0.31 10.08 -11.88
C ASN A 88 0.66 9.67 -10.78
N ASP A 89 0.98 8.38 -10.72
CA ASP A 89 1.88 7.80 -9.74
C ASP A 89 3.36 8.00 -10.18
N PRO A 90 4.26 8.41 -9.27
CA PRO A 90 5.67 8.60 -9.60
C PRO A 90 6.42 7.35 -10.08
N PHE A 91 5.95 6.14 -9.75
CA PHE A 91 6.57 4.86 -10.13
C PHE A 91 5.88 4.23 -11.33
N PHE A 92 4.54 4.29 -11.35
CA PHE A 92 3.73 3.57 -12.34
C PHE A 92 3.16 4.46 -13.46
N GLY A 93 3.31 5.78 -13.37
CA GLY A 93 2.75 6.73 -14.33
C GLY A 93 1.23 6.88 -14.19
N GLN A 94 0.52 7.01 -15.30
CA GLN A 94 -0.95 7.12 -15.25
C GLN A 94 -1.58 5.81 -14.77
N ILE A 95 -2.30 5.90 -13.66
CA ILE A 95 -3.07 4.80 -13.09
C ILE A 95 -4.54 5.22 -12.97
N LYS A 96 -5.42 4.20 -12.90
CA LYS A 96 -6.84 4.38 -12.65
C LYS A 96 -7.30 3.39 -11.59
N GLY A 97 -7.97 3.88 -10.56
CA GLY A 97 -8.38 3.07 -9.41
C GLY A 97 -9.78 3.42 -8.92
N ARG A 98 -10.37 2.50 -8.15
CA ARG A 98 -11.61 2.71 -7.39
C ARG A 98 -11.56 1.88 -6.13
N SER A 99 -12.21 2.34 -5.08
CA SER A 99 -12.18 1.71 -3.76
C SER A 99 -13.57 1.62 -3.15
N ARG A 100 -13.83 0.56 -2.39
CA ARG A 100 -15.04 0.39 -1.56
C ARG A 100 -14.74 -0.56 -0.40
N TRP A 101 -15.55 -0.50 0.65
CA TRP A 101 -15.66 -1.62 1.58
C TRP A 101 -16.35 -2.81 0.89
N ILE A 102 -15.89 -4.01 1.20
CA ILE A 102 -16.46 -5.26 0.69
C ILE A 102 -16.67 -6.20 1.88
N ASP A 103 -17.82 -6.87 1.93
CA ASP A 103 -18.05 -7.89 2.94
C ASP A 103 -17.16 -9.11 2.69
N ARG A 104 -16.74 -9.79 3.75
CA ARG A 104 -15.92 -11.01 3.66
C ARG A 104 -16.59 -12.07 2.77
N SER A 105 -17.92 -12.15 2.77
CA SER A 105 -18.71 -13.11 1.99
C SER A 105 -18.78 -12.79 0.49
N GLU A 106 -18.45 -11.57 0.09
CA GLU A 106 -18.41 -11.14 -1.32
C GLU A 106 -17.06 -11.44 -2.00
N VAL A 107 -16.05 -11.92 -1.26
CA VAL A 107 -14.70 -12.22 -1.76
C VAL A 107 -14.52 -13.74 -1.84
N ASP A 108 -14.17 -14.24 -3.02
CA ASP A 108 -13.82 -15.64 -3.23
C ASP A 108 -12.47 -16.01 -2.57
N GLU A 109 -12.19 -17.31 -2.47
CA GLU A 109 -10.95 -17.77 -1.83
C GLU A 109 -9.69 -17.31 -2.58
N GLU A 110 -9.79 -17.12 -3.90
CA GLU A 110 -8.71 -16.62 -4.76
C GLU A 110 -8.43 -15.13 -4.55
N GLY A 111 -9.45 -14.33 -4.21
CA GLY A 111 -9.31 -12.90 -3.90
C GLY A 111 -8.70 -12.58 -2.54
N LEU A 112 -8.44 -13.59 -1.71
CA LEU A 112 -7.85 -13.44 -0.37
C LEU A 112 -6.33 -13.60 -0.40
N PHE A 113 -5.62 -12.47 -0.38
CA PHE A 113 -4.18 -12.46 -0.16
C PHE A 113 -3.87 -12.27 1.33
N GLY A 114 -3.06 -13.18 1.90
CA GLY A 114 -2.60 -13.11 3.29
C GLY A 114 -3.43 -13.97 4.24
N GLN A 115 -3.19 -15.29 4.23
CA GLN A 115 -3.65 -16.17 5.31
C GLN A 115 -2.82 -15.85 6.56
N ALA A 116 -3.48 -15.47 7.66
CA ALA A 116 -2.84 -15.40 8.96
C ALA A 116 -2.52 -16.84 9.39
N GLY A 117 -1.24 -17.19 9.40
CA GLY A 117 -0.73 -18.37 10.11
C GLY A 117 -0.70 -18.14 11.61
#